data_AF-M4WQ11-F1
#
_entry.id   AF-M4WQ11-F1
#
_cell.length_a   1.000
_cell.length_b   1.000
_cell.length_c   1.000
_cell.angle_alpha   90.00
_cell.angle_beta   90.00
_cell.angle_gamma   90.00
#
_symmetry.space_group_name_H-M   'P 1'
#
loop_
_entity.id
_entity.type
_entity.pdbx_description
1 polymer ?
#
loop_
_entity_poly.entity_id
_entity_poly.type
_entity_poly.pdbx_seq_one_letter_code
_entity_poly.pdbx_strand_id
1 'polypeptide(L)'
;TVLVQAIIAEGLKAVAAGMNPMDLKRGIDKAVVAAVEELKTLSVPCSDSKAIAQVGTISANSDETVGKLIAEAMDKVGKEGVITVEDGTGLEDVLDVVEGMQFDRGYLSPYFINKPETGAVELESPFILLADKKISNIREMLPVLGAVAKAGKPLVIIAEDVEGEALATLVVNTMRGIVKVAAVKAPGSAIAEGAGDGTTTATVLAQAIVREGMKYVAAGMNPMDLKRGIDKAVAATVEQLALIAKP
;
A
#
# COMPACT_ATOMS: atom_id res chain seq x y z
N THR A 1 11.26 9.58 17.46
CA THR A 1 12.28 10.64 17.38
C THR A 1 13.43 10.45 18.35
N VAL A 2 13.21 9.92 19.56
CA VAL A 2 14.26 9.72 20.59
C VAL A 2 15.44 8.85 20.12
N LEU A 3 15.18 7.68 19.52
CA LEU A 3 16.26 6.81 19.01
C LEU A 3 17.06 7.48 17.89
N VAL A 4 16.37 8.15 16.96
CA VAL A 4 17.00 8.88 15.86
C VAL A 4 17.91 9.99 16.41
N GLN A 5 17.41 10.76 17.38
CA GLN A 5 18.19 11.81 18.04
C GLN A 5 19.43 11.24 18.74
N ALA A 6 19.29 10.13 19.47
CA ALA A 6 20.42 9.49 20.14
C ALA A 6 21.49 8.99 19.15
N ILE A 7 21.07 8.30 18.09
CA ILE A 7 21.98 7.79 17.05
C ILE A 7 22.69 8.94 16.34
N ILE A 8 21.98 10.03 16.02
CA ILE A 8 22.58 11.21 15.39
C ILE A 8 23.55 11.91 16.35
N ALA A 9 23.15 12.12 17.61
CA ALA A 9 23.98 12.81 18.59
C ALA A 9 25.30 12.06 18.84
N GLU A 10 25.24 10.74 19.03
CA GLU A 10 26.45 9.93 19.23
C GLU A 10 27.25 9.75 17.93
N GLY A 11 26.57 9.62 16.78
CA GLY A 11 27.21 9.59 15.47
C GLY A 11 28.03 10.84 15.18
N LEU A 12 27.49 12.03 15.48
CA LEU A 12 28.18 13.30 15.28
C LEU A 12 29.40 13.45 16.20
N LYS A 13 29.32 12.99 17.46
CA LYS A 13 30.48 12.95 18.37
C LYS A 13 31.58 12.05 17.83
N ALA A 14 31.21 10.88 17.30
CA ALA A 14 32.17 9.94 16.73
C ALA A 14 32.88 10.50 15.48
N VAL A 15 32.15 11.20 14.62
CA VAL A 15 32.73 11.90 13.46
C VAL A 15 33.65 13.05 13.90
N ALA A 16 33.24 13.83 14.91
CA ALA A 16 34.08 14.90 15.46
C ALA A 16 35.39 14.38 16.08
N ALA A 17 35.40 13.14 16.57
CA ALA A 17 36.60 12.43 17.04
C ALA A 17 37.48 11.88 15.90
N GLY A 18 37.14 12.15 14.63
CA GLY A 18 37.95 11.78 13.47
C GLY A 18 37.62 10.41 12.85
N MET A 19 36.54 9.74 13.28
CA MET A 19 36.12 8.48 12.65
C MET A 19 35.49 8.71 11.27
N ASN A 20 35.66 7.74 10.36
CA ASN A 20 35.10 7.79 9.02
C ASN A 20 33.55 7.65 9.08
N PRO A 21 32.78 8.63 8.57
CA PRO A 21 31.32 8.58 8.59
C PRO A 21 30.71 7.37 7.86
N MET A 22 31.35 6.90 6.78
CA MET A 22 30.86 5.75 6.01
C MET A 22 31.00 4.44 6.77
N ASP A 23 32.09 4.27 7.51
CA ASP A 23 32.29 3.08 8.34
C ASP A 23 31.36 3.09 9.56
N LEU A 24 31.13 4.26 10.16
CA LEU A 24 30.10 4.47 11.19
C LEU A 24 28.71 4.05 10.70
N LYS A 25 28.30 4.55 9.52
CA LYS A 25 27.02 4.14 8.91
C LYS A 25 26.96 2.63 8.70
N ARG A 26 28.00 2.03 8.12
CA ARG A 26 28.04 0.57 7.89
C ARG A 26 27.96 -0.23 9.19
N GLY A 27 28.61 0.26 10.25
CA GLY A 27 28.56 -0.34 11.59
C GLY A 27 27.15 -0.27 12.18
N ILE A 28 26.51 0.90 12.11
CA ILE A 28 25.13 1.11 12.56
C ILE A 28 24.17 0.20 11.77
N ASP A 29 24.26 0.19 10.44
CA ASP A 29 23.39 -0.63 9.59
C ASP A 29 23.51 -2.13 9.95
N LYS A 30 24.75 -2.64 10.15
CA LYS A 30 24.97 -4.03 10.59
C LYS A 30 24.42 -4.30 11.99
N ALA A 31 24.62 -3.38 12.93
CA ALA A 31 24.13 -3.52 14.29
C ALA A 31 22.60 -3.52 14.34
N VAL A 32 21.95 -2.68 13.53
CA VAL A 32 20.48 -2.64 13.41
C VAL A 32 19.95 -3.96 12.84
N VAL A 33 20.59 -4.51 11.80
CA VAL A 33 20.18 -5.81 11.25
C VAL A 33 20.27 -6.92 12.30
N ALA A 34 21.40 -7.02 13.00
CA ALA A 34 21.58 -8.01 14.06
C ALA A 34 20.59 -7.81 15.22
N ALA A 35 20.34 -6.56 15.61
CA ALA A 35 19.36 -6.23 16.65
C ALA A 35 17.93 -6.61 16.23
N VAL A 36 17.56 -6.41 14.97
CA VAL A 36 16.24 -6.80 14.45
C VAL A 36 16.09 -8.32 14.42
N GLU A 37 17.14 -9.07 14.08
CA GLU A 37 17.13 -10.54 14.15
C GLU A 37 16.93 -11.03 15.59
N GLU A 38 17.65 -10.46 16.55
CA GLU A 38 17.49 -10.81 17.97
C GLU A 38 16.14 -10.36 18.54
N LEU A 39 15.60 -9.22 18.09
CA LEU A 39 14.25 -8.81 18.49
C LEU A 39 13.18 -9.79 18.01
N LYS A 40 13.39 -10.45 16.86
CA LYS A 40 12.48 -11.50 16.37
C LYS A 40 12.57 -12.76 17.22
N THR A 41 13.73 -13.13 17.75
CA THR A 41 13.89 -14.30 18.64
C THR A 41 13.32 -14.02 20.03
N LEU A 42 13.43 -12.78 20.52
CA LEU A 42 12.84 -12.33 21.78
C LEU A 42 11.32 -12.08 21.68
N SER A 43 10.79 -11.91 20.48
CA SER A 43 9.37 -11.66 20.26
C SER A 43 8.53 -12.86 20.69
N VAL A 44 7.54 -12.61 21.55
CA VAL A 44 6.59 -13.63 22.01
C VAL A 44 5.27 -13.47 21.24
N PRO A 45 4.79 -14.51 20.55
CA PRO A 45 3.51 -14.45 19.84
C PRO A 45 2.33 -14.22 20.78
N CYS A 46 1.52 -13.20 20.50
CA CYS A 46 0.25 -12.97 21.19
C CYS A 46 -0.85 -13.73 20.44
N SER A 47 -1.15 -14.96 20.88
CA SER A 47 -2.16 -15.81 20.24
C SER A 47 -3.43 -15.97 21.05
N ASP A 48 -3.37 -15.74 22.37
CA ASP A 48 -4.50 -15.89 23.27
C ASP A 48 -5.27 -14.58 23.43
N SER A 49 -6.60 -14.67 23.50
CA SER A 49 -7.51 -13.53 23.75
C SER A 49 -7.11 -12.75 25.03
N LYS A 50 -6.59 -13.43 26.06
CA LYS A 50 -6.07 -12.79 27.27
C LYS A 50 -4.83 -11.92 27.02
N ALA A 51 -3.89 -12.39 26.19
CA ALA A 51 -2.70 -11.62 25.85
C ALA A 51 -3.06 -10.39 25.00
N ILE A 52 -4.01 -10.56 24.07
CA ILE A 52 -4.56 -9.47 23.26
C ILE A 52 -5.22 -8.41 24.15
N ALA A 53 -6.08 -8.83 25.10
CA ALA A 53 -6.71 -7.91 26.05
C ALA A 53 -5.67 -7.15 26.88
N GLN A 54 -4.64 -7.84 27.37
CA GLN A 54 -3.57 -7.22 28.16
C GLN A 54 -2.81 -6.17 27.34
N VAL A 55 -2.47 -6.46 26.08
CA VAL A 55 -1.84 -5.49 25.18
C VAL A 55 -2.76 -4.30 24.95
N GLY A 56 -4.03 -4.54 24.66
CA GLY A 56 -5.05 -3.50 24.49
C GLY A 56 -5.17 -2.59 25.72
N THR A 57 -5.19 -3.17 26.93
CA THR A 57 -5.24 -2.44 28.19
C THR A 57 -4.02 -1.55 28.40
N ILE A 58 -2.81 -2.05 28.14
CA ILE A 58 -1.59 -1.24 28.28
C ILE A 58 -1.58 -0.10 27.25
N SER A 59 -2.01 -0.37 26.01
CA SER A 59 -2.14 0.66 24.97
C SER A 59 -3.21 1.70 25.27
N ALA A 60 -4.27 1.31 25.99
CA ALA A 60 -5.36 2.20 26.43
C ALA A 60 -5.10 2.87 27.79
N ASN A 61 -3.83 3.10 28.16
CA ASN A 61 -3.45 3.73 29.45
C ASN A 61 -3.96 2.98 30.69
N SER A 62 -3.87 1.65 30.69
CA SER A 62 -4.35 0.75 31.76
C SER A 62 -5.87 0.65 31.88
N ASP A 63 -6.59 0.91 30.79
CA ASP A 63 -8.03 0.69 30.72
C ASP A 63 -8.37 -0.77 30.39
N GLU A 64 -8.91 -1.49 31.38
CA GLU A 64 -9.30 -2.89 31.23
C GLU A 64 -10.55 -3.08 30.37
N THR A 65 -11.48 -2.12 30.33
CA THR A 65 -12.72 -2.27 29.56
C THR A 65 -12.43 -2.20 28.06
N VAL A 66 -11.60 -1.23 27.65
CA VAL A 66 -11.16 -1.07 26.26
C VAL A 66 -10.37 -2.29 25.79
N GLY A 67 -9.44 -2.78 26.62
CA GLY A 67 -8.66 -3.97 26.28
C GLY A 67 -9.54 -5.21 26.06
N LYS A 68 -10.55 -5.40 26.92
CA LYS A 68 -11.50 -6.49 26.78
C LYS A 68 -12.36 -6.36 25.52
N LEU A 69 -12.86 -5.16 25.21
CA LEU A 69 -13.64 -4.89 24.01
C LEU A 69 -12.86 -5.17 22.73
N ILE A 70 -11.58 -4.78 22.68
CA ILE A 70 -10.69 -5.07 21.55
C ILE A 70 -10.51 -6.58 21.37
N ALA A 71 -10.30 -7.32 22.46
CA ALA A 71 -10.14 -8.78 22.39
C ALA A 71 -11.42 -9.46 21.90
N GLU A 72 -12.59 -9.04 22.39
CA GLU A 72 -13.89 -9.55 21.92
C GLU A 72 -14.16 -9.21 20.44
N ALA A 73 -13.79 -8.01 20.00
CA ALA A 73 -13.89 -7.60 18.60
C ALA A 73 -12.98 -8.46 17.70
N MET A 74 -11.72 -8.67 18.09
CA MET A 74 -10.77 -9.51 17.35
C MET A 74 -11.21 -10.98 17.29
N ASP A 75 -11.83 -11.52 18.34
CA ASP A 75 -12.36 -12.88 18.33
C ASP A 75 -13.55 -13.04 17.36
N LYS A 76 -14.39 -12.00 17.20
CA LYS A 76 -15.52 -12.01 16.26
C LYS A 76 -15.10 -11.87 14.80
N VAL A 77 -14.20 -10.94 14.48
CA VAL A 77 -13.80 -10.64 13.09
C VAL A 77 -12.62 -11.51 12.62
N GLY A 78 -11.89 -12.13 13.56
CA GLY A 78 -10.70 -12.92 13.29
C GLY A 78 -9.43 -12.06 13.13
N LYS A 79 -8.28 -12.72 12.98
CA LYS A 79 -6.95 -12.06 12.98
C LYS A 79 -6.71 -11.11 11.80
N GLU A 80 -7.37 -11.34 10.68
CA GLU A 80 -7.27 -10.49 9.48
C GLU A 80 -8.50 -9.57 9.32
N GLY A 81 -9.33 -9.51 10.37
CA GLY A 81 -10.50 -8.66 10.43
C GLY A 81 -10.16 -7.18 10.52
N VAL A 82 -11.01 -6.35 9.93
CA VAL A 82 -10.94 -4.89 10.08
C VAL A 82 -11.80 -4.49 11.26
N ILE A 83 -11.23 -3.68 12.15
CA ILE A 83 -11.95 -3.09 13.29
C ILE A 83 -11.96 -1.58 13.09
N THR A 84 -13.15 -1.00 13.11
CA THR A 84 -13.37 0.46 13.08
C THR A 84 -13.97 0.91 14.40
N VAL A 85 -13.69 2.14 14.80
CA VAL A 85 -14.24 2.77 16.00
C VAL A 85 -15.00 4.01 15.57
N GLU A 86 -16.23 4.13 16.05
CA GLU A 86 -17.12 5.26 15.79
C GLU A 86 -17.58 5.86 17.13
N ASP A 87 -17.93 7.15 17.12
CA ASP A 87 -18.44 7.83 18.30
C ASP A 87 -19.87 7.34 18.62
N GLY A 88 -20.04 6.74 19.79
CA GLY A 88 -21.35 6.29 20.27
C GLY A 88 -22.25 7.46 20.68
N THR A 89 -23.56 7.33 20.44
CA THR A 89 -24.57 8.28 20.94
C THR A 89 -25.01 8.00 22.38
N GLY A 90 -24.67 6.83 22.91
CA GLY A 90 -25.01 6.37 24.27
C GLY A 90 -23.83 6.45 25.24
N LEU A 91 -24.09 6.11 26.51
CA LEU A 91 -23.06 5.96 27.55
C LEU A 91 -22.43 4.57 27.58
N GLU A 92 -23.00 3.61 26.83
CA GLU A 92 -22.56 2.22 26.81
C GLU A 92 -21.74 1.95 25.55
N ASP A 93 -20.70 1.13 25.70
CA ASP A 93 -19.90 0.65 24.59
C ASP A 93 -20.66 -0.44 23.82
N VAL A 94 -20.77 -0.28 22.50
CA VAL A 94 -21.47 -1.23 21.62
C VAL A 94 -20.49 -1.85 20.64
N LEU A 95 -20.48 -3.18 20.58
CA LEU A 95 -19.72 -3.95 19.60
C LEU A 95 -20.68 -4.61 18.61
N ASP A 96 -20.69 -4.11 17.38
CA ASP A 96 -21.46 -4.67 16.28
C ASP A 96 -20.55 -5.16 15.15
N VAL A 97 -20.99 -6.21 14.45
CA VAL A 97 -20.27 -6.78 13.30
C VAL A 97 -21.12 -6.52 12.07
N VAL A 98 -20.62 -5.63 11.21
CA VAL A 98 -21.27 -5.27 9.95
C VAL A 98 -20.54 -5.90 8.77
N GLU A 99 -21.29 -6.25 7.72
CA GLU A 99 -20.69 -6.65 6.46
C GLU A 99 -20.03 -5.43 5.80
N GLY A 100 -18.72 -5.52 5.58
CA GLY A 100 -17.91 -4.44 5.02
C GLY A 100 -16.68 -4.98 4.31
N MET A 101 -15.98 -4.08 3.62
CA MET A 101 -14.71 -4.41 2.97
C MET A 101 -13.72 -3.26 3.10
N GLN A 102 -12.44 -3.61 3.24
CA GLN A 102 -11.32 -2.68 3.15
C GLN A 102 -10.38 -3.14 2.03
N PHE A 103 -9.78 -2.19 1.33
CA PHE A 103 -8.75 -2.46 0.34
C PHE A 103 -7.63 -1.42 0.45
N ASP A 104 -6.42 -1.80 0.04
CA ASP A 104 -5.20 -1.01 0.21
C ASP A 104 -5.06 0.08 -0.86
N ARG A 105 -6.04 0.99 -0.95
CA ARG A 105 -5.99 2.16 -1.82
C ARG A 105 -6.42 3.42 -1.07
N GLY A 106 -5.59 4.45 -1.19
CA GLY A 106 -5.89 5.78 -0.65
C GLY A 106 -6.67 6.65 -1.63
N TYR A 107 -7.01 7.85 -1.16
CA TYR A 107 -7.55 8.93 -1.97
C TYR A 107 -6.51 9.46 -2.98
N LEU A 108 -6.97 9.84 -4.17
CA LEU A 108 -6.11 10.35 -5.24
C LEU A 108 -5.57 11.76 -4.94
N SER A 109 -6.23 12.51 -4.06
CA SER A 109 -5.85 13.87 -3.70
C SER A 109 -6.09 14.14 -2.20
N PRO A 110 -5.11 14.70 -1.48
CA PRO A 110 -5.28 15.09 -0.07
C PRO A 110 -6.36 16.15 0.14
N TYR A 111 -6.77 16.88 -0.91
CA TYR A 111 -7.81 17.89 -0.81
C TYR A 111 -9.23 17.31 -0.58
N PHE A 112 -9.38 15.97 -0.61
CA PHE A 112 -10.62 15.32 -0.21
C PHE A 112 -10.77 15.16 1.32
N ILE A 113 -9.69 15.37 2.09
CA ILE A 113 -9.69 15.26 3.55
C ILE A 113 -10.71 16.23 4.15
N ASN A 114 -11.67 15.68 4.91
CA ASN A 114 -12.66 16.45 5.65
C ASN A 114 -12.46 16.38 7.17
N LYS A 115 -11.65 15.44 7.68
CA LYS A 115 -11.13 15.44 9.05
C LYS A 115 -9.62 15.70 9.04
N PRO A 116 -9.18 16.97 9.19
CA PRO A 116 -7.76 17.33 9.15
C PRO A 116 -6.92 16.71 10.27
N GLU A 117 -7.54 16.40 11.41
CA GLU A 117 -6.87 15.84 12.58
C GLU A 117 -6.39 14.41 12.35
N THR A 118 -7.26 13.57 11.76
CA THR A 118 -6.94 12.17 11.42
C THR A 118 -6.38 12.02 10.01
N GLY A 119 -6.49 13.06 9.16
CA GLY A 119 -6.17 12.98 7.74
C GLY A 119 -7.11 12.07 6.96
N ALA A 120 -8.34 11.85 7.46
CA ALA A 120 -9.30 10.91 6.91
C ALA A 120 -10.38 11.60 6.06
N VAL A 121 -11.01 10.80 5.19
CA VAL A 121 -12.20 11.17 4.43
C VAL A 121 -13.37 10.34 4.94
N GLU A 122 -14.24 10.95 5.72
CA GLU A 122 -15.43 10.27 6.27
C GLU A 122 -16.70 10.77 5.62
N LEU A 123 -17.44 9.89 4.94
CA LEU A 123 -18.67 10.24 4.25
C LEU A 123 -19.82 9.40 4.78
N GLU A 124 -20.85 10.07 5.29
CA GLU A 124 -22.07 9.42 5.76
C GLU A 124 -23.01 9.13 4.60
N SER A 125 -23.51 7.89 4.54
CA SER A 125 -24.48 7.43 3.51
C SER A 125 -24.14 7.87 2.08
N PRO A 126 -22.89 7.66 1.59
CA PRO A 126 -22.50 8.10 0.26
C PRO A 126 -23.09 7.22 -0.83
N PHE A 127 -23.26 7.78 -2.03
CA PHE A 127 -23.36 6.96 -3.23
C PHE A 127 -21.98 6.41 -3.60
N ILE A 128 -21.94 5.20 -4.14
CA ILE A 128 -20.70 4.57 -4.62
C ILE A 128 -20.81 4.40 -6.12
N LEU A 129 -19.91 5.05 -6.86
CA LEU A 129 -19.75 4.88 -8.29
C LEU A 129 -18.54 3.99 -8.56
N LEU A 130 -18.78 2.86 -9.22
CA LEU A 130 -17.74 1.96 -9.70
C LEU A 130 -17.57 2.17 -11.21
N ALA A 131 -16.36 2.44 -11.64
CA ALA A 131 -16.00 2.58 -13.04
C ALA A 131 -14.79 1.71 -13.39
N ASP A 132 -14.87 0.97 -14.49
CA ASP A 132 -13.80 0.07 -14.96
C ASP A 132 -12.77 0.78 -15.86
N LYS A 133 -12.98 2.08 -16.14
CA LYS A 133 -12.14 2.89 -17.03
C LYS A 133 -11.52 4.08 -16.29
N LYS A 134 -10.43 4.61 -16.87
CA LYS A 134 -9.86 5.90 -16.49
C LYS A 134 -10.82 7.04 -16.79
N ILE A 135 -11.02 7.93 -15.81
CA ILE A 135 -11.87 9.12 -15.92
C ILE A 135 -10.95 10.34 -16.06
N SER A 136 -10.72 10.77 -17.30
CA SER A 136 -9.91 11.96 -17.60
C SER A 136 -10.79 13.19 -17.91
N ASN A 137 -12.05 12.98 -18.34
CA ASN A 137 -12.96 14.05 -18.76
C ASN A 137 -14.18 14.18 -17.83
N ILE A 138 -14.43 15.39 -17.33
CA ILE A 138 -15.55 15.67 -16.42
C ILE A 138 -16.92 15.61 -17.11
N ARG A 139 -16.99 15.76 -18.44
CA ARG A 139 -18.26 15.82 -19.19
C ARG A 139 -19.09 14.54 -19.03
N GLU A 140 -18.42 13.40 -18.95
CA GLU A 140 -19.06 12.09 -18.75
C GLU A 140 -19.65 11.96 -17.34
N MET A 141 -19.12 12.72 -16.38
CA MET A 141 -19.55 12.72 -14.98
C MET A 141 -20.63 13.75 -14.67
N LEU A 142 -20.86 14.75 -15.53
CA LEU A 142 -21.84 15.83 -15.28
C LEU A 142 -23.26 15.32 -14.97
N PRO A 143 -23.81 14.31 -15.68
CA PRO A 143 -25.14 13.79 -15.36
C PRO A 143 -25.20 13.14 -13.98
N VAL A 144 -24.16 12.38 -13.63
CA VAL A 144 -24.05 11.69 -12.33
C VAL A 144 -23.90 12.70 -11.20
N LEU A 145 -23.01 13.68 -11.36
CA LEU A 145 -22.80 14.74 -10.39
C LEU A 145 -24.07 15.59 -10.19
N GLY A 146 -24.82 15.86 -11.26
CA GLY A 146 -26.10 16.56 -11.18
C GLY A 146 -27.15 15.79 -10.38
N ALA A 147 -27.24 14.48 -10.58
CA ALA A 147 -28.15 13.61 -9.81
C ALA A 147 -27.76 13.53 -8.32
N VAL A 148 -26.46 13.38 -8.04
CA VAL A 148 -25.92 13.34 -6.66
C VAL A 148 -26.14 14.67 -5.94
N ALA A 149 -25.85 15.79 -6.60
CA ALA A 149 -26.06 17.12 -6.04
C ALA A 149 -27.55 17.37 -5.71
N LYS A 150 -28.47 16.92 -6.59
CA LYS A 150 -29.91 16.99 -6.33
C LYS A 150 -30.36 16.14 -5.14
N ALA A 151 -29.72 14.99 -4.93
CA ALA A 151 -29.99 14.11 -3.79
C ALA A 151 -29.37 14.63 -2.48
N GLY A 152 -28.45 15.59 -2.53
CA GLY A 152 -27.79 16.16 -1.34
C GLY A 152 -26.89 15.16 -0.59
N LYS A 153 -26.53 14.04 -1.22
CA LYS A 153 -25.69 13.00 -0.61
C LYS A 153 -24.26 13.06 -1.14
N PRO A 154 -23.26 12.61 -0.37
CA PRO A 154 -21.89 12.49 -0.87
C PRO A 154 -21.73 11.41 -1.95
N LEU A 155 -20.62 11.44 -2.68
CA LEU A 155 -20.25 10.44 -3.69
C LEU A 155 -18.83 9.94 -3.49
N VAL A 156 -18.65 8.63 -3.48
CA VAL A 156 -17.36 7.96 -3.58
C VAL A 156 -17.21 7.43 -5.00
N ILE A 157 -16.11 7.77 -5.66
CA ILE A 157 -15.76 7.30 -7.00
C ILE A 157 -14.61 6.31 -6.87
N ILE A 158 -14.84 5.08 -7.32
CA ILE A 158 -13.85 4.01 -7.40
C ILE A 158 -13.65 3.71 -8.88
N ALA A 159 -12.53 4.16 -9.45
CA ALA A 159 -12.23 4.02 -10.87
C ALA A 159 -10.82 3.47 -11.10
N GLU A 160 -10.51 2.98 -12.31
CA GLU A 160 -9.14 2.57 -12.66
C GLU A 160 -8.14 3.70 -12.40
N ASP A 161 -8.49 4.92 -12.79
CA ASP A 161 -7.80 6.15 -12.41
C ASP A 161 -8.71 7.37 -12.58
N VAL A 162 -8.43 8.45 -11.87
CA VAL A 162 -9.08 9.76 -12.08
C VAL A 162 -7.99 10.82 -12.18
N GLU A 163 -7.82 11.39 -13.37
CA GLU A 163 -6.68 12.23 -13.68
C GLU A 163 -7.08 13.50 -14.45
N GLY A 164 -6.11 14.42 -14.60
CA GLY A 164 -6.26 15.61 -15.43
C GLY A 164 -7.36 16.57 -14.97
N GLU A 165 -8.17 17.01 -15.95
CA GLU A 165 -9.24 17.99 -15.74
C GLU A 165 -10.33 17.46 -14.79
N ALA A 166 -10.64 16.16 -14.86
CA ALA A 166 -11.65 15.55 -14.02
C ALA A 166 -11.28 15.65 -12.54
N LEU A 167 -10.05 15.26 -12.17
CA LEU A 167 -9.58 15.33 -10.79
C LEU A 167 -9.54 16.77 -10.27
N ALA A 168 -8.96 17.69 -11.05
CA ALA A 168 -8.88 19.10 -10.67
C ALA A 168 -10.26 19.71 -10.42
N THR A 169 -11.23 19.42 -11.30
CA THR A 169 -12.60 19.91 -11.17
C THR A 169 -13.30 19.34 -9.94
N LEU A 170 -13.15 18.04 -9.67
CA LEU A 170 -13.72 17.39 -8.49
C LEU A 170 -13.14 17.99 -7.21
N VAL A 171 -11.83 18.21 -7.15
CA VAL A 171 -11.15 18.82 -6.00
C VAL A 171 -11.67 20.24 -5.76
N VAL A 172 -11.71 21.10 -6.78
CA VAL A 172 -12.17 22.49 -6.64
C VAL A 172 -13.63 22.55 -6.19
N ASN A 173 -14.50 21.68 -6.71
CA ASN A 173 -15.90 21.63 -6.29
C ASN A 173 -16.08 21.11 -4.87
N THR A 174 -15.23 20.18 -4.43
CA THR A 174 -15.21 19.67 -3.05
C THR A 174 -14.76 20.77 -2.09
N MET A 175 -13.67 21.48 -2.41
CA MET A 175 -13.18 22.60 -1.58
C MET A 175 -14.18 23.75 -1.49
N ARG A 176 -14.99 23.98 -2.52
CA ARG A 176 -16.06 24.99 -2.53
C ARG A 176 -17.34 24.52 -1.82
N GLY A 177 -17.40 23.27 -1.37
CA GLY A 177 -18.58 22.69 -0.72
C GLY A 177 -19.78 22.48 -1.64
N ILE A 178 -19.59 22.55 -2.96
CA ILE A 178 -20.67 22.39 -3.94
C ILE A 178 -21.08 20.91 -4.03
N VAL A 179 -20.09 20.02 -4.04
CA VAL A 179 -20.31 18.56 -4.07
C VAL A 179 -19.33 17.91 -3.10
N LYS A 180 -19.80 17.02 -2.23
CA LYS A 180 -18.95 16.22 -1.36
C LYS A 180 -18.54 14.95 -2.11
N VAL A 181 -17.34 14.93 -2.68
CA VAL A 181 -16.83 13.80 -3.47
C VAL A 181 -15.49 13.33 -2.93
N ALA A 182 -15.27 12.02 -2.96
CA ALA A 182 -13.96 11.41 -2.78
C ALA A 182 -13.66 10.48 -3.96
N ALA A 183 -12.45 10.52 -4.49
CA ALA A 183 -12.02 9.63 -5.56
C ALA A 183 -10.86 8.74 -5.09
N VAL A 184 -11.01 7.43 -5.29
CA VAL A 184 -10.03 6.41 -4.95
C VAL A 184 -9.76 5.53 -6.17
N LYS A 185 -8.55 4.98 -6.23
CA LYS A 185 -8.17 4.03 -7.27
C LYS A 185 -8.80 2.66 -6.99
N ALA A 186 -9.29 1.99 -8.02
CA ALA A 186 -9.83 0.64 -7.91
C ALA A 186 -8.76 -0.35 -7.44
N PRO A 187 -9.10 -1.30 -6.55
CA PRO A 187 -8.21 -2.40 -6.18
C PRO A 187 -7.95 -3.31 -7.40
N GLY A 188 -6.75 -3.92 -7.49
CA GLY A 188 -6.39 -4.83 -8.59
C GLY A 188 -5.91 -4.17 -9.90
N SER A 189 -6.08 -2.86 -10.07
CA SER A 189 -5.65 -2.10 -11.26
C SER A 189 -4.15 -2.15 -11.59
N ALA A 190 -3.29 -2.58 -10.65
CA ALA A 190 -1.85 -2.72 -10.91
C ALA A 190 -1.48 -3.99 -11.71
N ILE A 191 -2.39 -4.97 -11.83
CA ILE A 191 -2.11 -6.23 -12.56
C ILE A 191 -2.44 -6.08 -14.05
N ALA A 192 -3.35 -5.18 -14.44
CA ALA A 192 -3.76 -5.01 -15.83
C ALA A 192 -2.73 -4.25 -16.69
N GLU A 193 -1.97 -3.29 -16.12
CA GLU A 193 -0.95 -2.55 -16.89
C GLU A 193 0.42 -3.26 -16.95
N GLY A 194 0.64 -4.30 -16.14
CA GLY A 194 1.94 -5.00 -16.06
C GLY A 194 1.96 -6.46 -16.51
N ALA A 195 0.80 -7.13 -16.66
CA ALA A 195 0.74 -8.59 -16.84
C ALA A 195 -0.12 -9.08 -18.02
N GLY A 196 -0.38 -8.25 -19.04
CA GLY A 196 -1.41 -8.53 -20.05
C GLY A 196 -1.07 -9.43 -21.24
N ASP A 197 0.17 -9.45 -21.75
CA ASP A 197 0.55 -10.31 -22.89
C ASP A 197 2.04 -10.73 -22.92
N GLY A 198 2.81 -10.37 -21.89
CA GLY A 198 4.25 -10.64 -21.80
C GLY A 198 5.13 -9.84 -22.78
N THR A 199 4.57 -8.95 -23.61
CA THR A 199 5.33 -8.27 -24.68
C THR A 199 6.35 -7.29 -24.13
N THR A 200 6.04 -6.52 -23.08
CA THR A 200 6.99 -5.58 -22.47
C THR A 200 8.17 -6.30 -21.83
N THR A 201 7.89 -7.37 -21.08
CA THR A 201 8.91 -8.24 -20.47
C THR A 201 9.76 -8.90 -21.55
N ALA A 202 9.13 -9.45 -22.60
CA ALA A 202 9.82 -10.05 -23.74
C ALA A 202 10.71 -9.02 -24.47
N THR A 203 10.23 -7.78 -24.63
CA THR A 203 10.98 -6.71 -25.32
C THR A 203 12.20 -6.27 -24.51
N VAL A 204 12.04 -6.04 -23.20
CA VAL A 204 13.15 -5.66 -22.32
C VAL A 204 14.16 -6.80 -22.17
N LEU A 205 13.69 -8.05 -22.05
CA LEU A 205 14.56 -9.22 -21.98
C LEU A 205 15.31 -9.44 -23.30
N ALA A 206 14.62 -9.34 -24.44
CA ALA A 206 15.25 -9.44 -25.77
C ALA A 206 16.29 -8.33 -25.96
N GLN A 207 15.99 -7.10 -25.56
CA GLN A 207 16.94 -5.98 -25.61
C GLN A 207 18.18 -6.26 -24.75
N ALA A 208 18.01 -6.81 -23.54
CA ALA A 208 19.12 -7.15 -22.65
C ALA A 208 19.99 -8.28 -23.24
N ILE A 209 19.37 -9.34 -23.75
CA ILE A 209 20.07 -10.48 -24.39
C ILE A 209 20.88 -10.00 -25.59
N VAL A 210 20.29 -9.17 -26.46
CA VAL A 210 20.99 -8.64 -27.65
C VAL A 210 22.13 -7.72 -27.22
N ARG A 211 21.93 -6.84 -26.24
CA ARG A 211 22.95 -5.92 -25.76
C ARG A 211 24.15 -6.66 -25.16
N GLU A 212 23.93 -7.65 -24.32
CA GLU A 212 25.03 -8.46 -23.76
C GLU A 212 25.67 -9.35 -24.83
N GLY A 213 24.85 -9.99 -25.68
CA GLY A 213 25.35 -10.83 -26.78
C GLY A 213 26.29 -10.09 -27.73
N MET A 214 25.99 -8.82 -28.04
CA MET A 214 26.85 -7.96 -28.86
C MET A 214 28.24 -7.73 -28.24
N LYS A 215 28.36 -7.70 -26.90
CA LYS A 215 29.68 -7.58 -26.24
C LYS A 215 30.53 -8.83 -26.46
N TYR A 216 29.92 -10.01 -26.40
CA TYR A 216 30.62 -11.28 -26.63
C TYR A 216 31.04 -11.45 -28.10
N VAL A 217 30.20 -11.00 -29.05
CA VAL A 217 30.57 -10.96 -30.47
C VAL A 217 31.71 -9.98 -30.71
N ALA A 218 31.67 -8.79 -30.11
CA ALA A 218 32.78 -7.82 -30.19
C ALA A 218 34.08 -8.34 -29.56
N ALA A 219 33.99 -9.23 -28.58
CA ALA A 219 35.11 -9.95 -27.98
C ALA A 219 35.64 -11.12 -28.84
N GLY A 220 35.13 -11.31 -30.06
CA GLY A 220 35.58 -12.31 -31.02
C GLY A 220 34.83 -13.64 -30.98
N MET A 221 33.73 -13.75 -30.23
CA MET A 221 32.91 -14.97 -30.20
C MET A 221 32.12 -15.15 -31.50
N ASN A 222 32.04 -16.38 -32.00
CA ASN A 222 31.25 -16.69 -33.18
C ASN A 222 29.74 -16.47 -32.90
N PRO A 223 29.05 -15.61 -33.66
CA PRO A 223 27.63 -15.31 -33.43
C PRO A 223 26.71 -16.53 -33.52
N MET A 224 27.07 -17.52 -34.34
CA MET A 224 26.27 -18.71 -34.55
C MET A 224 26.31 -19.64 -33.32
N ASP A 225 27.48 -19.76 -32.68
CA ASP A 225 27.64 -20.56 -31.46
C ASP A 225 26.97 -19.88 -30.27
N LEU A 226 27.06 -18.55 -30.19
CA LEU A 226 26.36 -17.76 -29.18
C LEU A 226 24.84 -17.93 -29.31
N LYS A 227 24.30 -17.84 -30.52
CA LYS A 227 22.87 -18.10 -30.78
C LYS A 227 22.47 -19.51 -30.33
N ARG A 228 23.24 -20.54 -30.71
CA ARG A 228 22.95 -21.93 -30.30
C ARG A 228 23.00 -22.12 -28.78
N GLY A 229 23.89 -21.42 -28.08
CA GLY A 229 23.95 -21.41 -26.63
C GLY A 229 22.70 -20.78 -25.99
N ILE A 230 22.28 -19.62 -26.51
CA ILE A 230 21.07 -18.92 -26.07
C ILE A 230 19.83 -19.78 -26.32
N ASP A 231 19.69 -20.37 -27.51
CA ASP A 231 18.55 -21.23 -27.86
C ASP A 231 18.43 -22.43 -26.90
N LYS A 232 19.55 -23.05 -26.53
CA LYS A 232 19.58 -24.15 -25.55
C LYS A 232 19.20 -23.69 -24.14
N ALA A 233 19.69 -22.53 -23.71
CA ALA A 233 19.37 -21.97 -22.41
C ALA A 233 17.87 -21.60 -22.31
N VAL A 234 17.31 -21.03 -23.37
CA VAL A 234 15.87 -20.72 -23.46
C VAL A 234 15.04 -22.01 -23.37
N ALA A 235 15.38 -23.05 -24.14
CA ALA A 235 14.67 -24.33 -24.10
C ALA A 235 14.66 -24.95 -22.69
N ALA A 236 15.83 -25.01 -22.02
CA ALA A 236 15.93 -25.55 -20.67
C ALA A 236 15.16 -24.70 -19.64
N THR A 237 15.16 -23.38 -19.79
CA THR A 237 14.46 -22.47 -18.88
C THR A 237 12.94 -22.61 -19.03
N VAL A 238 12.44 -22.73 -20.27
CA VAL A 238 11.00 -22.95 -20.53
C VAL A 238 10.54 -24.28 -19.94
N GLU A 239 11.34 -25.33 -20.06
CA GLU A 239 11.05 -26.64 -19.47
C GLU A 239 10.98 -26.58 -17.93
N GLN A 240 11.93 -25.89 -17.29
CA GLN A 240 11.91 -25.67 -15.84
C GLN A 240 10.74 -24.81 -15.39
N LEU A 241 10.40 -23.75 -16.14
CA LEU A 241 9.25 -22.90 -15.84
C LEU A 241 7.93 -23.67 -15.93
N ALA A 242 7.79 -24.59 -16.89
CA ALA A 242 6.61 -25.45 -17.01
C ALA A 242 6.44 -26.40 -15.81
N LEU A 243 7.53 -26.81 -15.14
CA LEU A 243 7.47 -27.63 -13.92
C LEU A 243 7.08 -26.83 -12.67
N ILE A 244 7.40 -25.53 -12.65
CA ILE A 244 7.17 -24.64 -11.50
C ILE A 244 5.81 -23.93 -11.63
N ALA A 245 5.31 -23.77 -12.86
CA ALA A 245 4.00 -23.16 -13.13
C ALA A 245 2.88 -24.05 -12.57
N LYS A 246 2.19 -23.55 -11.54
CA LYS A 246 0.92 -24.11 -11.07
C LYS A 246 -0.23 -23.52 -11.91
N PRO A 247 -1.27 -24.31 -12.23
CA PRO A 247 -2.49 -23.79 -12.85
C PRO A 247 -3.20 -22.75 -11.98
#